data_AF-A0A3D1PNW3-F1
#
_entry.id   AF-A0A3D1PNW3-F1
#
_cell.length_a   1.000
_cell.length_b   1.000
_cell.length_c   1.000
_cell.angle_alpha   90.00
_cell.angle_beta   90.00
_cell.angle_gamma   90.00
#
_symmetry.space_group_name_H-M   'P 1'
#
loop_
_entity.id
_entity.type
_entity.pdbx_description
1 polymer ?
#
loop_
_entity_poly.entity_id
_entity_poly.type
_entity_poly.pdbx_seq_one_letter_code
_entity_poly.pdbx_strand_id
1 'polypeptide(L)'
;MAKVGKNIFEVEYLKKIKKRKYLKKSLKIFIILSILWVFAFYLYNTYQKIEINDNYVATRTQSTLKEQTVENVQNNSKKIADVLEETTQKVVGISKLKETGNSILSKSSESELGLGTGFIVTEDGYIVSNEHVTGSKYSRCYITLENGTNYDGTVVWSDSDLDLSITKINAKNLPYVTLGDSKSIRVGETVYAIRKSYWI
;
A
#
# COMPACT_ATOMS: atom_id res chain seq x y z
N MET A 1 37.27 -78.37 -13.06
CA MET A 1 37.55 -77.08 -12.40
C MET A 1 36.99 -77.11 -10.98
N ALA A 2 37.78 -77.59 -10.03
CA ALA A 2 37.43 -77.62 -8.62
C ALA A 2 37.57 -76.21 -8.03
N LYS A 3 36.45 -75.59 -7.65
CA LYS A 3 36.46 -74.35 -6.88
C LYS A 3 36.74 -74.72 -5.43
N VAL A 4 38.00 -74.52 -5.04
CA VAL A 4 38.55 -74.69 -3.69
C VAL A 4 37.58 -74.12 -2.66
N GLY A 5 37.24 -74.95 -1.67
CA GLY A 5 36.33 -74.61 -0.58
C GLY A 5 36.84 -73.39 0.18
N LYS A 6 35.94 -72.43 0.43
CA LYS A 6 36.22 -71.32 1.34
C LYS A 6 36.56 -71.91 2.71
N ASN A 7 37.74 -71.57 3.23
CA ASN A 7 38.22 -72.01 4.53
C ASN A 7 37.15 -71.69 5.58
N ILE A 8 36.86 -72.64 6.48
CA ILE A 8 35.79 -72.52 7.49
C ILE A 8 35.99 -71.23 8.33
N PHE A 9 37.26 -70.89 8.59
CA PHE A 9 37.69 -69.64 9.22
C PHE A 9 37.26 -68.36 8.47
N GLU A 10 37.27 -68.36 7.14
CA GLU A 10 36.92 -67.20 6.32
C GLU A 10 35.40 -66.97 6.29
N VAL A 11 34.61 -68.06 6.24
CA VAL A 11 33.15 -67.99 6.33
C VAL A 11 32.72 -67.44 7.69
N GLU A 12 33.36 -67.89 8.76
CA GLU A 12 33.08 -67.43 10.12
C GLU A 12 33.53 -65.97 10.35
N TYR A 13 34.66 -65.57 9.79
CA TYR A 13 35.16 -64.19 9.82
C TYR A 13 34.19 -63.22 9.11
N LEU A 14 33.71 -63.57 7.91
CA LEU A 14 32.75 -62.76 7.16
C LEU A 14 31.39 -62.67 7.88
N LYS A 15 30.94 -63.74 8.54
CA LYS A 15 29.73 -63.74 9.38
C LYS A 15 29.88 -62.77 10.56
N LYS A 16 31.06 -62.71 11.19
CA LYS A 16 31.39 -61.79 12.29
C LYS A 16 31.42 -60.32 11.85
N ILE A 17 31.93 -60.03 10.65
CA ILE A 17 31.91 -58.68 10.05
C ILE A 17 30.48 -58.25 9.70
N LYS A 18 29.69 -59.12 9.05
CA LYS A 18 28.30 -58.81 8.68
C LYS A 18 27.44 -58.59 9.92
N LYS A 19 27.63 -59.39 10.98
CA LYS A 19 27.00 -59.20 12.30
C LYS A 19 27.42 -57.86 12.94
N ARG A 20 28.72 -57.53 12.98
CA ARG A 20 29.21 -56.21 13.46
C ARG A 20 28.64 -55.03 12.66
N LYS A 21 28.51 -55.15 11.34
CA LYS A 21 27.93 -54.10 10.48
C LYS A 21 26.44 -53.92 10.74
N TYR A 22 25.71 -55.02 10.94
CA TYR A 22 24.29 -55.00 11.33
C TYR A 22 24.09 -54.39 12.73
N LEU A 23 24.92 -54.78 13.71
CA LEU A 23 24.91 -54.19 15.06
C LEU A 23 25.20 -52.69 15.05
N LYS A 24 26.17 -52.22 14.23
CA LYS A 24 26.45 -50.78 14.11
C LYS A 24 25.30 -50.02 13.42
N LYS A 25 24.58 -50.66 12.49
CA LYS A 25 23.41 -50.05 11.82
C LYS A 25 22.21 -49.98 12.77
N SER A 26 21.94 -51.04 13.54
CA SER A 26 20.89 -51.02 14.56
C SER A 26 21.18 -49.99 15.64
N LEU A 27 22.45 -49.86 16.08
CA LEU A 27 22.85 -48.85 17.06
C LEU A 27 22.56 -47.42 16.59
N LYS A 28 22.79 -47.09 15.31
CA LYS A 28 22.43 -45.78 14.75
C LYS A 28 20.93 -45.52 14.75
N ILE A 29 20.12 -46.54 14.44
CA ILE A 29 18.65 -46.44 14.47
C ILE A 29 18.17 -46.21 15.91
N PHE A 30 18.75 -46.91 16.89
CA PHE A 30 18.45 -46.68 18.31
C PHE A 30 18.81 -45.26 18.76
N ILE A 31 19.93 -44.71 18.30
CA ILE A 31 20.32 -43.32 18.61
C ILE A 31 19.29 -42.33 18.03
N ILE A 32 18.85 -42.53 16.78
CA ILE A 32 17.86 -41.66 16.14
C ILE A 32 16.50 -41.74 16.87
N LEU A 33 16.06 -42.95 17.24
CA LEU A 33 14.82 -43.15 17.99
C LEU A 33 14.89 -42.51 19.39
N SER A 34 16.04 -42.59 20.06
CA SER A 34 16.26 -41.93 21.35
C SER A 34 16.17 -40.40 21.23
N ILE A 35 16.77 -39.81 20.19
CA ILE A 35 16.68 -38.37 19.92
C ILE A 35 15.24 -37.93 19.66
N LEU A 36 14.49 -38.70 18.85
CA LEU A 36 13.06 -38.43 18.60
C LEU A 36 12.23 -38.50 19.88
N TRP A 37 12.51 -39.48 20.74
CA TRP A 37 11.80 -39.63 22.00
C TRP A 37 12.08 -38.48 22.97
N VAL A 38 13.35 -38.03 23.08
CA VAL A 38 13.73 -36.86 23.87
C VAL A 38 13.06 -35.59 23.34
N PHE A 39 13.00 -35.42 22.02
CA PHE A 39 12.33 -34.28 21.40
C PHE A 39 10.82 -34.26 21.68
N ALA A 40 10.15 -35.41 21.55
CA ALA A 40 8.73 -35.55 21.90
C ALA A 40 8.48 -35.30 23.39
N PHE A 41 9.36 -35.77 24.27
CA PHE A 41 9.30 -35.51 25.70
C PHE A 41 9.48 -34.03 26.02
N TYR A 42 10.39 -33.33 25.34
CA TYR A 42 10.57 -31.89 25.49
C TYR A 42 9.33 -31.11 25.05
N LEU A 43 8.74 -31.47 23.90
CA LEU A 43 7.48 -30.89 23.45
C LEU A 43 6.37 -31.13 24.49
N TYR A 44 6.20 -32.34 25.00
CA TYR A 44 5.19 -32.66 26.01
C TYR A 44 5.34 -31.82 27.28
N ASN A 45 6.56 -31.69 27.80
CA ASN A 45 6.82 -30.83 28.97
C ASN A 45 6.56 -29.34 28.67
N THR A 46 6.78 -28.91 27.42
CA THR A 46 6.47 -27.55 26.99
C THR A 46 4.96 -27.35 26.90
N TYR A 47 4.21 -28.31 26.33
CA TYR A 47 2.75 -28.29 26.25
C TYR A 47 2.09 -28.26 27.63
N GLN A 48 2.57 -29.05 28.59
CA GLN A 48 2.02 -29.07 29.96
C GLN A 48 2.31 -27.79 30.75
N LYS A 49 3.32 -27.00 30.35
CA LYS A 49 3.63 -25.68 30.93
C LYS A 49 2.85 -24.54 30.29
N ILE A 50 2.03 -24.83 29.28
CA ILE A 50 1.07 -23.87 28.77
C ILE A 50 -0.09 -23.84 29.79
N GLU A 51 0.06 -23.02 30.83
CA GLU A 51 -1.08 -22.56 31.60
C GLU A 51 -1.92 -21.68 30.66
N ILE A 52 -2.96 -22.28 30.06
CA ILE A 52 -4.07 -21.49 29.51
C ILE A 52 -4.83 -20.99 30.74
N ASN A 53 -4.36 -19.88 31.30
CA ASN A 53 -5.12 -19.14 32.28
C ASN A 53 -6.30 -18.51 31.53
N ASP A 54 -7.49 -19.11 31.66
CA ASP A 54 -8.73 -18.56 31.09
C ASP A 54 -9.09 -17.18 31.67
N ASN A 55 -8.35 -16.70 32.67
CA ASN A 55 -8.39 -15.31 33.09
C ASN A 55 -7.40 -14.47 32.31
N TYR A 56 -7.66 -14.32 31.02
CA TYR A 56 -7.34 -13.07 30.32
C TYR A 56 -8.21 -11.98 30.94
N VAL A 57 -7.85 -11.51 32.14
CA VAL A 57 -8.27 -10.16 32.52
C VAL A 57 -7.53 -9.28 31.54
N ALA A 58 -8.23 -8.87 30.48
CA ALA A 58 -7.83 -7.69 29.74
C ALA A 58 -7.72 -6.60 30.80
N THR A 59 -6.51 -6.29 31.23
CA THR A 59 -6.22 -5.00 31.82
C THR A 59 -6.60 -4.04 30.71
N ARG A 60 -7.84 -3.54 30.73
CA ARG A 60 -8.21 -2.35 30.00
C ARG A 60 -7.22 -1.33 30.53
N THR A 61 -6.13 -1.09 29.78
CA THR A 61 -5.51 0.22 29.79
C THR A 61 -6.68 1.12 29.52
N GLN A 62 -7.15 1.78 30.58
CA GLN A 62 -8.18 2.80 30.48
C GLN A 62 -7.49 3.95 29.76
N SER A 63 -7.36 3.82 28.45
CA SER A 63 -7.21 4.94 27.57
C SER A 63 -8.28 5.91 28.04
N THR A 64 -7.87 7.10 28.46
CA THR A 64 -8.75 8.25 28.71
C THR A 64 -9.36 8.75 27.38
N LEU A 65 -9.74 7.83 26.50
CA LEU A 65 -10.58 8.05 25.35
C LEU A 65 -12.00 7.77 25.81
N LYS A 66 -12.77 8.85 25.97
CA LYS A 66 -14.23 8.78 26.13
C LYS A 66 -14.78 7.71 25.18
N GLU A 67 -15.44 6.70 25.75
CA GLU A 67 -16.14 5.65 25.02
C GLU A 67 -17.19 6.33 24.13
N GLN A 68 -16.89 6.48 22.84
CA GLN A 68 -17.85 6.98 21.86
C GLN A 68 -18.83 5.82 21.61
N THR A 69 -20.10 6.04 21.95
CA THR A 69 -21.19 5.09 21.66
C THR A 69 -21.20 4.70 20.18
N VAL A 70 -21.65 3.48 19.85
CA VAL A 70 -21.74 2.95 18.48
C VAL A 70 -22.48 3.91 17.53
N GLU A 71 -23.48 4.63 18.05
CA GLU A 71 -24.19 5.69 17.35
C GLU A 71 -23.29 6.90 17.01
N ASN A 72 -22.40 7.31 17.92
CA ASN A 72 -21.44 8.40 17.68
C ASN A 72 -20.36 8.03 16.66
N VAL A 73 -19.93 6.76 16.61
CA VAL A 73 -18.98 6.28 15.59
C VAL A 73 -19.65 6.20 14.21
N GLN A 74 -20.89 5.70 14.14
CA GLN A 74 -21.68 5.67 12.90
C GLN A 74 -22.04 7.08 12.39
N ASN A 75 -22.37 7.99 13.31
CA ASN A 75 -22.66 9.39 12.96
C ASN A 75 -21.39 10.14 12.54
N ASN A 76 -20.24 9.90 13.19
CA ASN A 76 -18.97 10.47 12.75
C ASN A 76 -18.52 9.89 11.39
N SER A 77 -18.68 8.60 11.16
CA SER A 77 -18.32 8.00 9.87
C SER A 77 -19.19 8.54 8.73
N LYS A 78 -20.50 8.67 8.95
CA LYS A 78 -21.42 9.31 8.00
C LYS A 78 -21.03 10.78 7.74
N LYS A 79 -20.73 11.53 8.80
CA LYS A 79 -20.28 12.93 8.68
C LYS A 79 -18.98 13.08 7.87
N ILE A 80 -18.02 12.17 8.05
CA ILE A 80 -16.78 12.20 7.27
C ILE A 80 -17.06 11.85 5.81
N ALA A 81 -17.90 10.85 5.54
CA ALA A 81 -18.30 10.51 4.18
C ALA A 81 -18.98 11.69 3.47
N ASP A 82 -19.91 12.36 4.15
CA ASP A 82 -20.62 13.53 3.61
C ASP A 82 -19.64 14.68 3.29
N VAL A 83 -18.66 14.95 4.19
CA VAL A 83 -17.63 15.97 3.94
C VAL A 83 -16.73 15.59 2.77
N LEU A 84 -16.36 14.31 2.63
CA LEU A 84 -15.57 13.83 1.51
C LEU A 84 -16.34 13.95 0.20
N GLU A 85 -17.62 13.59 0.19
CA GLU A 85 -18.52 13.71 -0.96
C GLU A 85 -18.74 15.17 -1.37
N GLU A 86 -18.89 16.09 -0.42
CA GLU A 86 -18.96 17.52 -0.71
C GLU A 86 -17.61 18.04 -1.27
N THR A 87 -16.50 17.53 -0.76
CA THR A 87 -15.17 17.99 -1.16
C THR A 87 -14.79 17.49 -2.56
N THR A 88 -15.20 16.28 -2.94
CA THR A 88 -14.90 15.74 -4.29
C THR A 88 -15.52 16.58 -5.40
N GLN A 89 -16.66 17.23 -5.17
CA GLN A 89 -17.28 18.17 -6.13
C GLN A 89 -16.40 19.40 -6.43
N LYS A 90 -15.50 19.75 -5.50
CA LYS A 90 -14.57 20.89 -5.60
C LYS A 90 -13.22 20.50 -6.25
N VAL A 91 -13.02 19.19 -6.49
CA VAL A 91 -11.80 18.61 -7.06
C VAL A 91 -12.02 18.34 -8.55
N VAL A 92 -11.07 18.79 -9.37
CA VAL A 92 -11.15 18.74 -10.83
C VAL A 92 -10.04 17.89 -11.42
N GLY A 93 -10.31 17.31 -12.57
CA GLY A 93 -9.29 16.66 -13.37
C GLY A 93 -8.63 17.67 -14.30
N ILE A 94 -7.36 17.46 -14.62
CA ILE A 94 -6.61 18.28 -15.57
C ILE A 94 -5.97 17.40 -16.64
N SER A 95 -6.09 17.80 -17.90
CA SER A 95 -5.43 17.19 -19.04
C SER A 95 -4.70 18.25 -19.87
N LYS A 96 -3.37 18.22 -19.92
CA LYS A 96 -2.55 19.18 -20.67
C LYS A 96 -2.72 19.00 -22.18
N LEU A 97 -2.89 20.12 -22.90
CA LEU A 97 -2.91 20.10 -24.37
C LEU A 97 -1.49 19.98 -24.91
N LYS A 98 -1.30 19.10 -25.90
CA LYS A 98 -0.03 19.01 -26.64
C LYS A 98 0.12 20.26 -27.50
N GLU A 99 1.20 21.00 -27.28
CA GLU A 99 1.57 22.09 -28.19
C GLU A 99 1.89 21.50 -29.57
N THR A 100 0.98 21.72 -30.52
CA THR A 100 1.16 21.31 -31.91
C THR A 100 2.11 22.30 -32.58
N GLY A 101 3.42 22.05 -32.46
CA GLY A 101 4.41 22.69 -33.31
C GLY A 101 4.27 22.16 -34.74
N ASN A 102 4.10 23.07 -35.71
CA ASN A 102 3.97 22.80 -37.16
C ASN A 102 5.24 22.20 -37.79
N SER A 103 5.68 21.00 -37.37
CA SER A 103 6.75 20.29 -38.03
C SER A 103 6.28 18.88 -38.39
N ILE A 104 6.01 18.70 -39.69
CA ILE A 104 5.67 17.42 -40.35
C ILE A 104 6.76 16.33 -40.09
N LEU A 105 7.94 16.73 -39.60
CA LEU A 105 9.08 15.85 -39.33
C LEU A 105 9.28 15.51 -37.85
N SER A 106 8.44 15.99 -36.94
CA SER A 106 8.49 15.59 -35.52
C SER A 106 7.68 14.30 -35.33
N LYS A 107 8.31 13.18 -35.69
CA LYS A 107 7.85 11.82 -35.42
C LYS A 107 7.39 11.72 -33.95
N SER A 108 6.06 11.65 -33.78
CA SER A 108 5.36 11.14 -32.60
C SER A 108 6.17 11.19 -31.29
N SER A 109 6.32 12.38 -30.70
CA SER A 109 6.30 12.38 -29.24
C SER A 109 4.88 11.98 -28.87
N GLU A 110 4.67 10.70 -28.59
CA GLU A 110 3.62 10.26 -27.68
C GLU A 110 3.93 10.95 -26.33
N SER A 111 3.76 12.27 -26.27
CA SER A 111 3.93 13.04 -25.06
C SER A 111 2.68 12.73 -24.27
N GLU A 112 2.86 11.80 -23.34
CA GLU A 112 1.96 11.50 -22.23
C GLU A 112 1.10 12.73 -21.95
N LEU A 113 -0.21 12.61 -22.20
CA LEU A 113 -1.14 13.66 -21.81
C LEU A 113 -0.85 13.92 -20.33
N GLY A 114 -0.46 15.15 -19.99
CA GLY A 114 -0.21 15.52 -18.60
C GLY A 114 -1.53 15.43 -17.86
N LEU A 115 -1.80 14.27 -17.26
CA LEU A 115 -3.01 13.98 -16.50
C LEU A 115 -2.73 14.30 -15.05
N GLY A 116 -3.62 15.07 -14.44
CA GLY A 116 -3.49 15.40 -13.03
C GLY A 116 -4.80 15.83 -12.40
N THR A 117 -4.69 16.41 -11.22
CA THR A 117 -5.83 16.87 -10.42
C THR A 117 -5.53 18.28 -9.92
N GLY A 118 -6.56 19.09 -9.82
CA GLY A 118 -6.52 20.36 -9.11
C GLY A 118 -7.76 20.54 -8.25
N PHE A 119 -7.88 21.69 -7.59
CA PHE A 119 -9.07 22.05 -6.83
C PHE A 119 -9.45 23.50 -7.09
N ILE A 120 -10.75 23.77 -7.07
CA ILE A 120 -11.33 25.09 -7.32
C ILE A 120 -11.20 25.92 -6.04
N VAL A 121 -10.63 27.12 -6.12
CA VAL A 121 -10.40 28.03 -4.98
C VAL A 121 -11.33 29.25 -4.97
N THR A 122 -12.13 29.44 -6.01
CA THR A 122 -13.05 30.58 -6.16
C THR A 122 -14.29 30.17 -6.95
N GLU A 123 -15.41 30.83 -6.68
CA GLU A 123 -16.69 30.59 -7.38
C GLU A 123 -16.65 30.93 -8.89
N ASP A 124 -15.72 31.78 -9.31
CA ASP A 124 -15.54 32.19 -10.69
C ASP A 124 -14.47 31.36 -11.43
N GLY A 125 -13.94 30.30 -10.82
CA GLY A 125 -13.21 29.25 -11.54
C GLY A 125 -11.70 29.45 -11.64
N TYR A 126 -11.07 30.02 -10.63
CA TYR A 126 -9.64 29.81 -10.38
C TYR A 126 -9.41 28.45 -9.74
N ILE A 127 -8.42 27.72 -10.27
CA ILE A 127 -8.05 26.37 -9.89
C ILE A 127 -6.57 26.34 -9.56
N VAL A 128 -6.21 25.71 -8.45
CA VAL A 128 -4.82 25.46 -8.05
C VAL A 128 -4.44 24.03 -8.40
N SER A 129 -3.22 23.86 -8.92
CA SER A 129 -2.60 22.58 -9.27
C SER A 129 -1.08 22.72 -9.21
N ASN A 130 -0.38 21.63 -9.49
CA ASN A 130 1.04 21.67 -9.80
C ASN A 130 1.31 22.27 -11.19
N GLU A 131 2.45 22.97 -11.33
CA GLU A 131 2.87 23.50 -12.63
C GLU A 131 3.19 22.37 -13.60
N HIS A 132 3.87 21.30 -13.17
CA HIS A 132 4.20 20.20 -14.07
C HIS A 132 2.95 19.54 -14.69
N VAL A 133 1.79 19.64 -14.04
CA VAL A 133 0.50 19.16 -14.55
C VAL A 133 -0.08 20.12 -15.60
N THR A 134 -0.23 21.40 -15.26
CA THR A 134 -0.93 22.38 -16.12
C THR A 134 -0.05 23.01 -17.20
N GLY A 135 1.28 23.00 -16.99
CA GLY A 135 2.25 23.82 -17.69
C GLY A 135 2.44 25.21 -17.09
N SER A 136 3.38 25.94 -17.67
CA SER A 136 3.76 27.30 -17.28
C SER A 136 2.70 28.33 -17.67
N LYS A 137 2.86 29.58 -17.24
CA LYS A 137 1.97 30.70 -17.58
C LYS A 137 1.65 30.74 -19.08
N TYR A 138 0.37 30.95 -19.39
CA TYR A 138 -0.23 30.92 -20.74
C TYR A 138 -0.39 29.53 -21.39
N SER A 139 0.07 28.46 -20.75
CA SER A 139 -0.28 27.10 -21.18
C SER A 139 -1.80 26.88 -21.14
N ARG A 140 -2.26 26.00 -22.04
CA ARG A 140 -3.66 25.59 -22.14
C ARG A 140 -3.81 24.15 -21.65
N CYS A 141 -4.91 23.88 -20.96
CA CYS A 141 -5.28 22.54 -20.51
C CYS A 141 -6.80 22.39 -20.50
N TYR A 142 -7.28 21.16 -20.51
CA TYR A 142 -8.68 20.86 -20.25
C TYR A 142 -8.90 20.60 -18.76
N ILE A 143 -9.96 21.18 -18.22
CA ILE A 143 -10.41 20.98 -16.86
C ILE A 143 -11.73 20.19 -16.87
N THR A 144 -11.75 19.06 -16.18
CA THR A 144 -12.95 18.21 -16.07
C THR A 144 -13.56 18.33 -14.66
N LEU A 145 -14.73 18.96 -14.57
CA LEU A 145 -15.50 19.08 -13.31
C LEU A 145 -16.10 17.73 -12.89
N GLU A 146 -16.51 17.61 -11.61
CA GLU A 146 -17.09 16.38 -11.04
C GLU A 146 -18.26 15.84 -11.87
N ASN A 147 -19.15 16.74 -12.35
CA ASN A 147 -20.27 16.42 -13.23
C ASN A 147 -19.89 15.97 -14.66
N GLY A 148 -18.59 15.82 -14.96
CA GLY A 148 -18.07 15.40 -16.27
C GLY A 148 -17.94 16.52 -17.31
N THR A 149 -18.34 17.77 -16.98
CA THR A 149 -18.22 18.90 -17.91
C THR A 149 -16.76 19.29 -18.09
N ASN A 150 -16.35 19.49 -19.35
CA ASN A 150 -15.01 19.94 -19.70
C ASN A 150 -14.99 21.44 -20.02
N TYR A 151 -13.96 22.14 -19.53
CA TYR A 151 -13.69 23.55 -19.79
C TYR A 151 -12.26 23.75 -20.31
N ASP A 152 -12.09 24.73 -21.19
CA ASP A 152 -10.77 25.24 -21.56
C ASP A 152 -10.19 26.08 -20.42
N GLY A 153 -9.08 25.61 -19.86
CA GLY A 153 -8.29 26.28 -18.85
C GLY A 153 -7.11 27.04 -19.45
N THR A 154 -6.82 28.21 -18.89
CA THR A 154 -5.59 28.97 -19.19
C THR A 154 -4.82 29.22 -17.91
N VAL A 155 -3.54 28.86 -17.89
CA VAL A 155 -2.67 29.13 -16.75
C VAL A 155 -2.41 30.64 -16.66
N VAL A 156 -2.91 31.28 -15.60
CA VAL A 156 -2.78 32.73 -15.37
C VAL A 156 -1.55 33.08 -14.53
N TRP A 157 -1.05 32.12 -13.75
CA TRP A 157 0.16 32.23 -12.94
C TRP A 157 0.79 30.86 -12.74
N SER A 158 2.11 30.80 -12.65
CA SER A 158 2.87 29.61 -12.31
C SER A 158 4.18 29.99 -11.61
N ASP A 159 4.70 29.07 -10.81
CA ASP A 159 6.00 29.14 -10.15
C ASP A 159 6.66 27.76 -10.19
N SER A 160 7.81 27.69 -10.87
CA SER A 160 8.52 26.43 -11.12
C SER A 160 9.34 25.95 -9.94
N ASP A 161 9.75 26.85 -9.05
CA ASP A 161 10.49 26.49 -7.84
C ASP A 161 9.56 25.86 -6.80
N LEU A 162 8.31 26.34 -6.76
CA LEU A 162 7.25 25.81 -5.89
C LEU A 162 6.46 24.66 -6.54
N ASP A 163 6.61 24.45 -7.86
CA ASP A 163 5.79 23.56 -8.67
C ASP A 163 4.29 23.81 -8.47
N LEU A 164 3.88 25.08 -8.57
CA LEU A 164 2.50 25.52 -8.39
C LEU A 164 1.99 26.32 -9.59
N SER A 165 0.70 26.19 -9.86
CA SER A 165 0.03 26.96 -10.89
C SER A 165 -1.39 27.34 -10.51
N ILE A 166 -1.85 28.44 -11.11
CA ILE A 166 -3.24 28.87 -11.06
C ILE A 166 -3.77 28.88 -12.48
N THR A 167 -4.82 28.10 -12.71
CA THR A 167 -5.54 28.00 -13.98
C THR A 167 -6.90 28.68 -13.85
N LYS A 168 -7.29 29.44 -14.86
CA LYS A 168 -8.61 30.07 -14.95
C LYS A 168 -9.46 29.38 -16.01
N ILE A 169 -10.71 29.05 -15.67
CA ILE A 169 -11.76 28.62 -16.61
C ILE A 169 -12.87 29.67 -16.70
N ASN A 170 -13.68 29.62 -17.76
CA ASN A 170 -14.85 30.48 -17.91
C ASN A 170 -16.11 29.78 -17.39
N ALA A 171 -16.28 29.79 -16.07
CA ALA A 171 -17.44 29.25 -15.37
C ALA A 171 -17.77 30.13 -14.15
N LYS A 172 -18.99 30.03 -13.63
CA LYS A 172 -19.47 30.79 -12.46
C LYS A 172 -20.27 29.87 -11.54
N ASN A 173 -20.46 30.31 -10.30
CA ASN A 173 -21.21 29.58 -9.27
C ASN A 173 -20.64 28.18 -9.02
N LEU A 174 -19.31 28.05 -9.10
CA LEU A 174 -18.64 26.78 -8.85
C LEU A 174 -18.51 26.52 -7.35
N PRO A 175 -18.67 25.25 -6.90
CA PRO A 175 -18.25 24.88 -5.55
C PRO A 175 -16.72 25.00 -5.47
N TYR A 176 -16.23 25.58 -4.37
CA TYR A 176 -14.80 25.80 -4.17
C TYR A 176 -14.37 25.44 -2.74
N VAL A 177 -13.08 25.13 -2.58
CA VAL A 177 -12.50 24.79 -1.28
C VAL A 177 -12.20 26.04 -0.46
N THR A 178 -12.36 25.94 0.86
CA THR A 178 -11.82 26.92 1.78
C THR A 178 -10.43 26.46 2.21
N LEU A 179 -9.44 27.34 2.12
CA LEU A 179 -8.07 27.04 2.54
C LEU A 179 -7.95 27.15 4.07
N GLY A 180 -7.35 26.15 4.70
CA GLY A 180 -7.02 26.17 6.12
C GLY A 180 -5.70 26.87 6.43
N ASP A 181 -5.44 27.11 7.72
CA ASP A 181 -4.16 27.64 8.19
C ASP A 181 -3.18 26.50 8.50
N SER A 182 -2.15 26.34 7.65
CA SER A 182 -1.13 25.31 7.81
C SER A 182 -0.27 25.45 9.07
N LYS A 183 -0.19 26.66 9.67
CA LYS A 183 0.57 26.89 10.92
C LYS A 183 -0.11 26.28 12.14
N SER A 184 -1.40 26.02 12.04
CA SER A 184 -2.22 25.45 13.12
C SER A 184 -2.20 23.92 13.18
N ILE A 185 -1.69 23.27 12.13
CA ILE A 185 -1.66 21.80 12.00
C ILE A 185 -0.67 21.21 13.01
N ARG A 186 -1.04 20.08 13.62
CA ARG A 186 -0.18 19.35 14.56
C ARG A 186 0.10 17.92 14.12
N VAL A 187 1.23 17.39 14.55
CA VAL A 187 1.58 15.97 14.34
C VAL A 187 0.53 15.08 14.99
N GLY A 188 0.02 14.11 14.23
CA GLY A 188 -1.01 13.16 14.66
C GLY A 188 -2.43 13.53 14.22
N GLU A 189 -2.64 14.68 13.58
CA GLU A 189 -3.93 15.02 12.98
C GLU A 189 -4.20 14.16 11.73
N THR A 190 -5.44 13.68 11.59
CA THR A 190 -5.87 12.89 10.43
C THR A 190 -5.98 13.77 9.19
N VAL A 191 -5.42 13.30 8.07
CA VAL A 191 -5.50 13.97 6.77
C VAL A 191 -6.14 13.04 5.74
N TYR A 192 -6.91 13.64 4.83
CA TYR A 192 -7.52 12.94 3.70
C TYR A 192 -6.98 13.54 2.41
N ALA A 193 -6.37 12.69 1.58
CA ALA A 193 -5.92 13.08 0.25
C ALA A 193 -6.98 12.66 -0.78
N ILE A 194 -7.46 13.63 -1.55
CA ILE A 194 -8.46 13.41 -2.61
C ILE A 194 -7.79 13.65 -3.95
N ARG A 195 -7.96 12.71 -4.88
CA ARG A 195 -7.48 12.82 -6.26
C ARG A 195 -8.59 12.45 -7.22
N LYS A 196 -8.67 13.10 -8.37
CA LYS A 196 -9.53 12.65 -9.46
C LYS A 196 -8.78 11.67 -10.34
N SER A 197 -9.28 10.45 -10.45
CA SER A 197 -8.74 9.45 -11.38
C SER A 197 -9.56 9.47 -12.66
N TYR A 198 -8.86 9.59 -13.79
CA TYR A 198 -9.47 9.47 -15.11
C TYR A 198 -9.65 7.99 -15.46
N TRP A 199 -10.89 7.56 -15.66
CA TRP A 199 -11.21 6.44 -16.53
C TRP A 199 -11.88 7.06 -17.75
N ILE A 200 -11.17 7.01 -18.88
CA ILE A 200 -11.66 7.41 -20.21
C ILE A 200 -12.33 6.18 -20.82
#